data_AF-A0A2A9DLB1-F1
#
_entry.id   AF-A0A2A9DLB1-F1
#
_cell.length_a   1.000
_cell.length_b   1.000
_cell.length_c   1.000
_cell.angle_alpha   90.00
_cell.angle_beta   90.00
_cell.angle_gamma   90.00
#
_symmetry.space_group_name_H-M   'P 1'
#
loop_
_entity.id
_entity.type
_entity.pdbx_description
1 polymer ?
#
loop_
_entity_poly.entity_id
_entity_poly.type
_entity_poly.pdbx_seq_one_letter_code
_entity_poly.pdbx_strand_id
1 'polypeptide(L)'
;MDAPVIELRPTTWLLRCQAGDAVRYIGVISTMRLTDLHHVLRHCFHLADDAPWRFNAPADAMLRDVGTAGLTYHWGLWDVHVDVVDRLHRDGTAAAQCVSAEGDFFGEADVDRINAELHSFGFGAGLE
;
A
#
# COMPACT_ATOMS: atom_id res chain seq x y z
N MET A 1 35.59 -9.67 -7.45
CA MET A 1 34.88 -8.97 -8.54
C MET A 1 33.51 -8.67 -7.96
N ASP A 2 33.40 -7.55 -7.25
CA ASP A 2 32.15 -7.16 -6.61
C ASP A 2 31.14 -6.80 -7.69
N ALA A 3 29.96 -7.43 -7.64
CA ALA A 3 28.84 -7.01 -8.46
C ALA A 3 28.48 -5.57 -8.09
N PRO A 4 28.19 -4.69 -9.05
CA PRO A 4 27.76 -3.34 -8.73
C PRO A 4 26.48 -3.40 -7.89
N VAL A 5 26.50 -2.76 -6.73
CA VAL A 5 25.28 -2.49 -5.95
C VAL A 5 24.46 -1.53 -6.81
N ILE A 6 23.49 -2.07 -7.53
CA ILE A 6 22.49 -1.25 -8.21
C ILE A 6 21.60 -0.68 -7.09
N GLU A 7 21.88 0.54 -6.66
CA GLU A 7 20.91 1.32 -5.88
C GLU A 7 19.70 1.56 -6.79
N LEU A 8 18.71 0.66 -6.68
CA LEU A 8 17.43 0.83 -7.36
C LEU A 8 16.77 2.08 -6.77
N ARG A 9 16.73 3.14 -7.58
CA ARG A 9 15.98 4.35 -7.24
C ARG A 9 14.56 3.95 -6.83
N PRO A 10 13.99 4.56 -5.77
CA PRO A 10 12.60 4.31 -5.40
C PRO A 10 11.68 4.51 -6.61
N THR A 11 10.75 3.57 -6.78
CA THR A 11 9.71 3.57 -7.83
C THR A 11 8.36 3.69 -7.17
N THR A 12 7.36 4.14 -7.92
CA THR A 12 5.95 4.09 -7.49
C THR A 12 5.36 2.79 -8.02
N TRP A 13 4.83 1.96 -7.14
CA TRP A 13 4.14 0.72 -7.49
C TRP A 13 2.65 0.99 -7.46
N LEU A 14 1.96 0.69 -8.57
CA LEU A 14 0.51 0.71 -8.62
C LEU A 14 0.02 -0.67 -8.17
N LEU A 15 -0.71 -0.66 -7.06
CA LEU A 15 -1.32 -1.83 -6.46
C LEU A 15 -2.79 -1.89 -6.85
N ARG A 16 -3.29 -3.08 -7.20
CA ARG A 16 -4.71 -3.40 -7.17
C ARG A 16 -4.98 -4.15 -5.86
N CYS A 17 -5.79 -3.55 -4.99
CA CYS A 17 -6.18 -4.13 -3.71
C CYS A 17 -7.66 -4.49 -3.76
N GLN A 18 -8.02 -5.72 -3.38
CA GLN A 18 -9.41 -6.19 -3.43
C GLN A 18 -9.84 -6.82 -2.10
N ALA A 19 -11.00 -6.40 -1.59
CA ALA A 19 -11.65 -6.94 -0.39
C ALA A 19 -13.14 -7.14 -0.69
N GLY A 20 -13.62 -8.38 -0.71
CA GLY A 20 -14.97 -8.68 -1.20
C GLY A 20 -15.17 -8.19 -2.65
N ASP A 21 -16.15 -7.32 -2.87
CA ASP A 21 -16.44 -6.63 -4.13
C ASP A 21 -15.78 -5.24 -4.25
N ALA A 22 -15.19 -4.72 -3.17
CA ALA A 22 -14.48 -3.45 -3.20
C ALA A 22 -13.07 -3.59 -3.80
N VAL A 23 -12.72 -2.66 -4.69
CA VAL A 23 -11.41 -2.58 -5.33
C VAL A 23 -10.82 -1.18 -5.12
N ARG A 24 -9.53 -1.12 -4.79
CA ARG A 24 -8.75 0.13 -4.66
C ARG A 24 -7.52 0.02 -5.54
N TYR A 25 -7.28 1.01 -6.39
CA TYR A 25 -6.00 1.18 -7.04
C TYR A 25 -5.17 2.17 -6.23
N ILE A 26 -4.01 1.75 -5.75
CA ILE A 26 -3.22 2.50 -4.79
C ILE A 26 -1.78 2.59 -5.30
N GLY A 27 -1.30 3.81 -5.54
CA GLY A 27 0.10 4.07 -5.78
C GLY A 27 0.86 4.14 -4.45
N VAL A 28 1.93 3.37 -4.29
CA VAL A 28 2.81 3.44 -3.12
C VAL A 28 4.27 3.40 -3.50
N ILE A 29 5.14 3.96 -2.67
CA ILE A 29 6.58 3.88 -2.90
C ILE A 29 7.08 2.46 -2.65
N SER A 30 7.97 1.98 -3.51
CA SER A 30 8.47 0.59 -3.44
C SER A 30 9.26 0.28 -2.17
N THR A 31 9.79 1.31 -1.50
CA THR A 31 10.49 1.22 -0.21
C THR A 31 9.57 1.29 1.01
N MET A 32 8.25 1.31 0.82
CA MET A 32 7.28 1.33 1.91
C MET A 32 7.39 0.06 2.76
N ARG A 33 7.38 0.19 4.09
CA ARG A 33 7.29 -0.95 5.00
C ARG A 33 5.88 -1.51 5.01
N LEU A 34 5.74 -2.81 5.25
CA LEU A 34 4.40 -3.41 5.35
C LEU A 34 3.57 -2.84 6.52
N THR A 35 4.21 -2.39 7.60
CA THR A 35 3.53 -1.62 8.67
C THR A 35 2.92 -0.31 8.17
N ASP A 36 3.58 0.38 7.24
CA ASP A 36 3.04 1.61 6.65
C ASP A 36 1.94 1.28 5.62
N LEU A 37 2.13 0.21 4.85
CA LEU A 37 1.11 -0.29 3.94
C LEU A 37 -0.17 -0.70 4.68
N HIS A 38 -0.06 -1.25 5.90
CA HIS A 38 -1.21 -1.49 6.76
C HIS A 38 -2.02 -0.21 7.00
N HIS A 39 -1.37 0.89 7.38
CA HIS A 39 -2.06 2.18 7.55
C HIS A 39 -2.74 2.63 6.25
N VAL A 40 -2.02 2.56 5.12
CA VAL A 40 -2.58 2.92 3.80
C VAL A 40 -3.85 2.11 3.49
N LEU A 41 -3.79 0.78 3.65
CA LEU A 41 -4.94 -0.09 3.39
C LEU A 41 -6.12 0.23 4.31
N ARG A 42 -5.85 0.53 5.59
CA ARG A 42 -6.92 0.89 6.52
C ARG A 42 -7.65 2.16 6.14
N HIS A 43 -6.94 3.19 5.69
CA HIS A 43 -7.58 4.42 5.22
C HIS A 43 -8.36 4.19 3.92
N CYS A 44 -7.78 3.48 2.95
CA CYS A 44 -8.43 3.21 1.67
C CYS A 44 -9.69 2.34 1.79
N PHE A 45 -9.77 1.46 2.80
CA PHE A 45 -10.90 0.55 3.03
C PHE A 45 -11.75 0.90 4.27
N HIS A 46 -11.52 2.05 4.90
CA HIS A 46 -12.23 2.51 6.11
C HIS A 46 -12.22 1.50 7.27
N LEU A 47 -11.09 0.81 7.45
CA LEU A 47 -10.94 -0.22 8.48
C LEU A 47 -10.58 0.41 9.84
N ALA A 48 -11.30 0.01 10.88
CA ALA A 48 -11.10 0.46 12.25
C ALA A 48 -9.80 -0.08 12.89
N ASP A 49 -9.36 0.55 13.99
CA ASP A 49 -8.11 0.25 14.72
C ASP A 49 -8.29 -0.78 15.85
N ASP A 50 -9.28 -1.64 15.71
CA ASP A 50 -9.77 -2.49 16.79
C ASP A 50 -9.61 -3.98 16.48
N ALA A 51 -9.11 -4.33 15.30
CA ALA A 51 -8.93 -5.72 14.88
C ALA A 51 -7.43 -6.08 14.72
N PRO A 52 -7.06 -7.34 15.03
CA PRO A 52 -5.74 -7.85 14.72
C PRO A 52 -5.51 -7.86 13.21
N TRP A 53 -4.29 -7.59 12.80
CA TRP A 53 -3.90 -7.57 11.39
C TRP A 53 -2.55 -8.22 11.16
N ARG A 54 -2.32 -8.71 9.94
CA ARG A 54 -1.01 -9.19 9.48
C ARG A 54 -0.98 -9.29 7.96
N PHE A 55 0.20 -9.24 7.37
CA PHE A 55 0.42 -9.75 6.03
C PHE A 55 0.77 -11.24 6.07
N ASN A 56 0.65 -11.94 4.95
CA ASN A 56 1.30 -13.25 4.74
C ASN A 56 2.82 -13.09 4.45
N ALA A 57 3.47 -12.16 5.15
CA ALA A 57 4.89 -11.83 5.07
C ALA A 57 5.36 -11.22 6.41
N PRO A 58 6.68 -11.15 6.69
CA PRO A 58 7.20 -10.49 7.89
C PRO A 58 6.77 -9.03 7.98
N ALA A 59 6.30 -8.59 9.15
CA ALA A 59 5.70 -7.26 9.31
C ALA A 59 6.70 -6.12 9.07
N ASP A 60 7.98 -6.33 9.34
CA ASP A 60 9.06 -5.37 9.18
C ASP A 60 9.64 -5.31 7.76
N ALA A 61 9.18 -6.18 6.85
CA ALA A 61 9.64 -6.24 5.48
C ALA A 61 9.28 -4.97 4.68
N MET A 62 10.11 -4.64 3.70
CA MET A 62 9.79 -3.64 2.69
C MET A 62 9.01 -4.27 1.54
N LEU A 63 8.08 -3.52 0.97
CA LEU A 63 7.23 -3.96 -0.15
C LEU A 63 8.06 -4.52 -1.32
N ARG A 64 9.14 -3.84 -1.70
CA ARG A 64 10.02 -4.30 -2.78
C ARG A 64 10.70 -5.64 -2.52
N ASP A 65 10.97 -5.98 -1.26
CA ASP A 65 11.71 -7.18 -0.90
C ASP A 65 10.80 -8.42 -0.87
N VAL A 66 9.52 -8.21 -0.55
CA VAL A 66 8.50 -9.26 -0.56
C VAL A 66 8.01 -9.55 -1.97
N GLY A 67 7.97 -8.51 -2.82
CA GLY A 67 7.12 -8.56 -4.00
C GLY A 67 5.65 -8.62 -3.61
N THR A 68 4.76 -8.72 -4.58
CA THR A 68 3.31 -8.55 -4.35
C THR A 68 2.45 -9.51 -5.14
N ALA A 69 3.03 -10.45 -5.88
CA ALA A 69 2.23 -11.53 -6.43
C ALA A 69 1.74 -12.41 -5.26
N GLY A 70 0.44 -12.40 -4.97
CA GLY A 70 -0.14 -13.20 -3.89
C GLY A 70 0.06 -12.65 -2.48
N LEU A 71 0.37 -11.36 -2.32
CA LEU A 71 0.39 -10.71 -1.02
C LEU A 71 -1.05 -10.58 -0.51
N THR A 72 -1.31 -11.05 0.72
CA THR A 72 -2.61 -10.97 1.38
C THR A 72 -2.46 -10.25 2.71
N TYR A 73 -3.25 -9.20 2.87
CA TYR A 73 -3.40 -8.46 4.11
C TYR A 73 -4.65 -8.94 4.84
N HIS A 74 -4.47 -9.43 6.06
CA HIS A 74 -5.54 -9.90 6.93
C HIS A 74 -5.90 -8.79 7.92
N TRP A 75 -7.19 -8.54 8.13
CA TRP A 75 -7.73 -7.64 9.15
C TRP A 75 -8.97 -8.28 9.78
N GLY A 76 -8.88 -8.68 11.04
CA GLY A 76 -9.93 -9.46 11.70
C GLY A 76 -10.25 -10.74 10.93
N LEU A 77 -11.48 -10.83 10.41
CA LEU A 77 -11.97 -11.96 9.59
C LEU A 77 -11.87 -11.71 8.08
N TRP A 78 -11.36 -10.56 7.67
CA TRP A 78 -11.36 -10.12 6.29
C TRP A 78 -9.96 -10.17 5.68
N ASP A 79 -9.94 -10.47 4.38
CA ASP A 79 -8.74 -10.51 3.56
C ASP A 79 -8.80 -9.43 2.48
N VAL A 80 -7.67 -8.74 2.31
CA VAL A 80 -7.42 -7.84 1.18
C VAL A 80 -6.31 -8.46 0.34
N HIS A 81 -6.64 -8.85 -0.89
CA HIS A 81 -5.65 -9.33 -1.85
C HIS A 81 -4.95 -8.13 -2.50
N VAL A 82 -3.62 -8.14 -2.52
CA VAL A 82 -2.79 -7.04 -3.01
C VAL A 82 -1.95 -7.54 -4.16
N ASP A 83 -2.18 -7.02 -5.36
CA ASP A 83 -1.42 -7.34 -6.57
C ASP A 83 -0.69 -6.09 -7.10
N VAL A 84 0.58 -6.20 -7.54
CA VAL A 84 1.19 -5.14 -8.35
C VAL A 84 0.72 -5.27 -9.78
N VAL A 85 0.14 -4.19 -10.30
CA VAL A 85 -0.31 -4.10 -11.69
C VAL A 85 0.62 -3.23 -12.54
N ASP A 86 1.37 -2.30 -11.92
CA ASP A 86 2.36 -1.48 -12.64
C ASP A 86 3.50 -1.00 -11.72
N ARG A 87 4.64 -0.63 -12.32
CA ARG A 87 5.80 -0.03 -11.66
C ARG A 87 6.27 1.18 -12.46
N LEU A 88 6.05 2.35 -11.89
CA LEU A 88 6.28 3.64 -12.51
C LEU A 88 7.57 4.27 -11.98
N HIS A 89 8.21 5.09 -12.83
CA HIS A 89 9.26 5.98 -12.36
C HIS A 89 8.67 6.97 -11.35
N ARG A 90 9.44 7.29 -10.31
CA ARG A 90 9.00 8.28 -9.33
C ARG A 90 9.04 9.66 -9.95
N ASP A 91 7.92 10.38 -9.88
CA ASP A 91 7.70 11.69 -10.50
C ASP A 91 7.43 12.80 -9.47
N GLY A 92 7.82 12.59 -8.20
CA GLY A 92 7.57 13.53 -7.11
C GLY A 92 6.20 13.36 -6.44
N THR A 93 5.43 12.33 -6.82
CA THR A 93 4.20 11.90 -6.16
C THR A 93 4.40 11.55 -4.68
N ALA A 94 3.30 11.68 -3.92
CA ALA A 94 3.22 11.33 -2.52
C ALA A 94 3.62 9.87 -2.26
N ALA A 95 4.01 9.55 -1.02
CA ALA A 95 4.46 8.21 -0.68
C ALA A 95 3.35 7.14 -0.79
N ALA A 96 2.09 7.55 -0.67
CA ALA A 96 0.89 6.76 -0.87
C ALA A 96 -0.19 7.62 -1.52
N GLN A 97 -0.96 7.07 -2.46
CA GLN A 97 -2.08 7.73 -3.10
C GLN A 97 -3.13 6.71 -3.54
N CYS A 98 -4.39 6.90 -3.15
CA CYS A 98 -5.52 6.18 -3.72
C CYS A 98 -5.88 6.81 -5.07
N VAL A 99 -5.70 6.06 -6.15
CA VAL A 99 -5.95 6.51 -7.53
C VAL A 99 -7.41 6.35 -7.91
N SER A 100 -8.02 5.23 -7.53
CA SER A 100 -9.43 4.98 -7.74
C SER A 100 -9.99 4.03 -6.69
N ALA A 101 -11.32 4.11 -6.52
CA ALA A 101 -12.07 3.27 -5.62
C ALA A 101 -13.37 2.83 -6.29
N GLU A 102 -13.66 1.54 -6.21
CA GLU A 102 -14.89 0.91 -6.72
C GLU A 102 -15.47 -0.01 -5.64
N GLY A 103 -16.80 -0.13 -5.59
CA GLY A 103 -17.49 -0.95 -4.61
C GLY A 103 -17.46 -0.41 -3.18
N ASP A 104 -18.21 -1.08 -2.31
CA ASP A 104 -18.37 -0.72 -0.90
C ASP A 104 -17.93 -1.89 -0.02
N PHE A 105 -17.14 -1.61 1.01
CA PHE A 105 -16.70 -2.62 1.97
C PHE A 105 -17.15 -2.26 3.40
N PHE A 106 -16.91 -1.01 3.81
CA PHE A 106 -17.36 -0.43 5.09
C PHE A 106 -17.76 1.06 4.94
N GLY A 107 -18.13 1.47 3.74
CA GLY A 107 -18.50 2.83 3.38
C GLY A 107 -18.12 3.18 1.95
N GLU A 108 -18.85 4.14 1.38
CA GLU A 108 -18.49 4.79 0.12
C GLU A 108 -17.11 5.46 0.25
N ALA A 109 -16.23 5.21 -0.72
CA ALA A 109 -14.89 5.78 -0.73
C ALA A 109 -14.85 7.15 -1.39
N ASP A 110 -14.65 8.18 -0.56
CA ASP A 110 -14.27 9.52 -1.01
C ASP A 110 -12.75 9.56 -1.23
N VAL A 111 -12.33 9.41 -2.49
CA VAL A 111 -10.91 9.37 -2.89
C VAL A 111 -10.18 10.67 -2.52
N ASP A 112 -10.84 11.82 -2.63
CA ASP A 112 -10.22 13.11 -2.30
C ASP A 112 -9.97 13.22 -0.79
N ARG A 113 -10.95 12.81 0.02
CA ARG A 113 -10.81 12.77 1.48
C ARG A 113 -9.75 11.76 1.91
N ILE A 114 -9.75 10.56 1.35
CA ILE A 114 -8.75 9.52 1.60
C ILE A 114 -7.35 10.07 1.31
N ASN A 115 -7.15 10.72 0.15
CA ASN A 115 -5.84 11.26 -0.21
C ASN A 115 -5.41 12.43 0.68
N ALA A 116 -6.33 13.28 1.10
CA ALA A 116 -6.03 14.34 2.07
C ALA A 116 -5.50 13.77 3.40
N GLU A 117 -6.10 12.67 3.88
CA GLU A 117 -5.61 11.93 5.04
C GLU A 117 -4.25 11.29 4.77
N LEU A 118 -4.11 10.55 3.66
CA LEU A 118 -2.87 9.84 3.31
C LEU A 118 -1.65 10.78 3.22
N HIS A 119 -1.84 11.96 2.65
CA HIS A 119 -0.77 12.95 2.50
C HIS A 119 -0.41 13.67 3.80
N SER A 120 -1.24 13.54 4.84
CA SER A 120 -0.89 14.01 6.19
C SER A 120 0.06 13.06 6.93
N PHE A 121 0.22 11.82 6.45
CA PHE A 121 1.12 10.84 7.04
C PHE A 121 2.54 10.97 6.48
N GLY A 122 3.53 10.97 7.38
CA GLY A 122 4.96 10.99 7.05
C GLY A 122 5.52 9.64 6.63
N PHE A 123 4.89 8.96 5.66
CA PHE A 123 5.38 7.66 5.18
C PHE A 123 6.78 7.80 4.56
N GLY A 124 7.73 6.99 5.03
CA GLY A 124 9.08 6.98 4.47
C GLY A 124 9.96 8.19 4.85
N ALA A 125 9.67 8.88 5.96
CA ALA A 125 10.60 9.83 6.57
C ALA A 125 11.84 9.09 7.13
N GLY A 126 12.76 8.76 6.25
CA GLY A 126 14.01 8.05 6.54
C GLY A 126 14.98 8.01 5.36
N LEU A 127 14.81 8.94 4.40
CA LEU A 127 15.73 9.18 3.29
C LEU A 127 16.04 10.67 3.23
N GLU A 128 16.64 11.19 4.31
CA GLU A 128 17.51 12.36 4.26
C GLU A 128 18.97 11.88 4.26
#